data_AF-A0A5B2TN38-F1
#
_entry.id   AF-A0A5B2TN38-F1
#
_cell.length_a   1.000
_cell.length_b   1.000
_cell.length_c   1.000
_cell.angle_alpha   90.00
_cell.angle_beta   90.00
_cell.angle_gamma   90.00
#
_symmetry.space_group_name_H-M   'P 1'
#
loop_
_entity.id
_entity.type
_entity.pdbx_description
1 polymer ?
#
loop_
_entity_poly.entity_id
_entity_poly.type
_entity_poly.pdbx_seq_one_letter_code
_entity_poly.pdbx_strand_id
1 'polypeptide(L)'
;MRRYLLLTFCLYGGLVLGQTEFGGIKMDADEKVPLEFVHVFNRKHSTISNTDGRFLLKTSLDTVLFFRNGYEKKALSLKALKDTIYLEKKVVALDEVVVTNAKTILQKIKDSINSNYLLTPHTETFFIRALLRKNDTLVRLQDMTGTLLRKTSIYGNGLEMEKKDYQVELAEMRQLGIIRDVYGVYFELPSLYNIFGEFMRLNAMGPEFDVIEKPYENSEEIRVEFNSLPTEDGSSAKGHYIINEEDNAILSFELFLKGAQKTSKTDLDKYTHLLKASSSMYFKEDMERGLYFMHRAKRSFSLEVKTEKHPAPDVYEIEITLYTPDSFGNEKVKSNVNEHKDIFMLKHPYNEAYWQEQSWLPVTEEIKEFIQTIGKGTSGLKTKGNMN
;
A
#
# COMPACT_ATOMS: atom_id res chain seq x y z
N MET A 1 29.64 45.79 54.97
CA MET A 1 28.77 44.62 54.69
C MET A 1 28.29 44.70 53.24
N ARG A 2 28.89 43.93 52.34
CA ARG A 2 28.42 43.79 50.94
C ARG A 2 28.38 42.29 50.65
N ARG A 3 27.17 41.73 50.62
CA ARG A 3 26.90 40.32 50.32
C ARG A 3 27.01 40.14 48.79
N TYR A 4 27.94 39.32 48.34
CA TYR A 4 27.94 38.83 46.97
C TYR A 4 26.92 37.68 46.87
N LEU A 5 25.87 37.91 46.08
CA LEU A 5 24.88 36.89 45.73
C LEU A 5 25.46 36.10 44.55
N LEU A 6 25.99 34.89 44.82
CA LEU A 6 26.40 33.95 43.78
C LEU A 6 25.14 33.35 43.15
N LEU A 7 24.86 33.70 41.91
CA LEU A 7 23.71 33.20 41.15
C LEU A 7 24.21 32.07 40.24
N THR A 8 24.10 30.83 40.72
CA THR A 8 24.50 29.62 40.00
C THR A 8 23.47 29.33 38.90
N PHE A 9 23.83 29.64 37.65
CA PHE A 9 23.02 29.31 36.48
C PHE A 9 23.13 27.80 36.22
N CYS A 10 22.12 27.02 36.61
CA CYS A 10 22.00 25.62 36.20
C CYS A 10 21.62 25.59 34.71
N LEU A 11 22.63 25.46 33.84
CA LEU A 11 22.47 25.05 32.46
C LEU A 11 21.94 23.61 32.43
N TYR A 12 20.62 23.45 32.44
CA TYR A 12 19.97 22.23 31.97
C TYR A 12 20.17 22.17 30.45
N GLY A 13 21.32 21.63 30.03
CA GLY A 13 21.50 21.16 28.67
C GLY A 13 20.57 19.97 28.46
N GLY A 14 19.37 20.24 27.93
CA GLY A 14 18.54 19.19 27.36
C GLY A 14 19.36 18.50 26.28
N LEU A 15 19.74 17.25 26.51
CA LEU A 15 20.24 16.36 25.46
C LEU A 15 19.08 16.18 24.47
N VAL A 16 19.01 17.06 23.48
CA VAL A 16 18.27 16.80 22.25
C VAL A 16 19.03 15.66 21.59
N LEU A 17 18.63 14.42 21.88
CA LEU A 17 19.06 13.27 21.11
C LEU A 17 18.51 13.47 19.70
N GLY A 18 19.33 14.05 18.83
CA GLY A 18 19.01 14.13 17.41
C GLY A 18 18.79 12.72 16.88
N GLN A 19 17.61 12.46 16.33
CA GLN A 19 17.39 11.22 15.58
C GLN A 19 18.33 11.25 14.37
N THR A 20 19.06 10.16 14.15
CA THR A 20 19.90 10.04 12.95
C THR A 20 19.00 9.62 11.80
N GLU A 21 19.10 10.32 10.68
CA GLU A 21 18.41 9.93 9.46
C GLU A 21 19.29 8.97 8.67
N PHE A 22 18.74 7.82 8.29
CA PHE A 22 19.41 6.88 7.42
C PHE A 22 18.48 6.46 6.28
N GLY A 23 19.00 6.48 5.06
CA GLY A 23 18.29 6.06 3.87
C GLY A 23 19.18 5.25 2.95
N GLY A 24 18.56 4.52 2.04
CA GLY A 24 19.26 3.70 1.06
C GLY A 24 18.30 3.06 0.07
N ILE A 25 18.81 2.15 -0.74
CA ILE A 25 18.06 1.41 -1.77
C ILE A 25 18.03 -0.07 -1.40
N LYS A 26 16.85 -0.68 -1.48
CA LYS A 26 16.65 -2.12 -1.37
C LYS A 26 16.66 -2.73 -2.75
N MET A 27 17.42 -3.80 -2.92
CA MET A 27 17.49 -4.53 -4.17
C MET A 27 17.39 -6.03 -3.95
N ASP A 28 16.85 -6.71 -4.95
CA ASP A 28 16.98 -8.14 -5.08
C ASP A 28 18.46 -8.52 -5.24
N ALA A 29 18.90 -9.54 -4.50
CA ALA A 29 20.30 -9.97 -4.54
C ALA A 29 20.71 -10.53 -5.90
N ASP A 30 19.81 -11.15 -6.65
CA ASP A 30 20.12 -11.85 -7.89
C ASP A 30 19.77 -11.01 -9.10
N GLU A 31 18.52 -10.55 -9.17
CA GLU A 31 17.97 -9.79 -10.31
C GLU A 31 18.44 -8.33 -10.32
N LYS A 32 19.01 -7.85 -9.21
CA LYS A 32 19.48 -6.45 -9.05
C LYS A 32 18.40 -5.41 -9.33
N VAL A 33 17.13 -5.78 -9.14
CA VAL A 33 15.98 -4.88 -9.30
C VAL A 33 15.61 -4.23 -7.95
N PRO A 34 15.14 -2.98 -7.94
CA PRO A 34 14.65 -2.34 -6.71
C PRO A 34 13.49 -3.10 -6.07
N LEU A 35 13.47 -3.16 -4.74
CA LEU A 35 12.41 -3.81 -3.99
C LEU A 35 11.50 -2.79 -3.33
N GLU A 36 10.26 -2.69 -3.83
CA GLU A 36 9.16 -2.00 -3.14
C GLU A 36 8.70 -2.83 -1.93
N PHE A 37 8.09 -2.16 -0.95
CA PHE A 37 7.44 -2.78 0.21
C PHE A 37 8.35 -3.58 1.15
N VAL A 38 9.66 -3.33 1.14
CA VAL A 38 10.50 -3.82 2.23
C VAL A 38 10.17 -3.02 3.48
N HIS A 39 9.72 -3.72 4.53
CA HIS A 39 9.53 -3.12 5.84
C HIS A 39 10.90 -2.92 6.48
N VAL A 40 11.20 -1.67 6.81
CA VAL A 40 12.44 -1.28 7.44
C VAL A 40 12.10 -0.73 8.82
N PHE A 41 12.56 -1.41 9.87
CA PHE A 41 12.07 -1.12 11.20
C PHE A 41 13.05 -1.46 12.31
N ASN A 42 12.74 -0.93 13.49
CA ASN A 42 13.26 -1.38 14.77
C ASN A 42 12.12 -1.35 15.80
N ARG A 43 12.45 -1.51 17.07
CA ARG A 43 11.45 -1.52 18.16
C ARG A 43 10.66 -0.22 18.37
N LYS A 44 10.97 0.87 17.66
CA LYS A 44 10.33 2.19 17.86
C LYS A 44 9.88 2.89 16.58
N HIS A 45 10.55 2.61 15.46
CA HIS A 45 10.34 3.35 14.22
C HIS A 45 10.25 2.37 13.07
N SER A 46 9.43 2.70 12.08
CA SER A 46 9.21 1.91 10.87
C SER A 46 8.98 2.80 9.65
N THR A 47 9.35 2.27 8.50
CA THR A 47 9.12 2.82 7.15
C THR A 47 9.00 1.67 6.16
N ILE A 48 8.55 1.96 4.94
CA ILE A 48 8.56 1.03 3.81
C ILE A 48 9.34 1.61 2.64
N SER A 49 9.99 0.75 1.86
CA SER A 49 10.61 1.17 0.59
C SER A 49 9.55 1.48 -0.47
N ASN A 50 9.80 2.51 -1.28
CA ASN A 50 8.99 2.88 -2.44
C ASN A 50 9.36 2.06 -3.70
N THR A 51 8.75 2.39 -4.84
CA THR A 51 9.00 1.75 -6.14
C THR A 51 10.46 1.82 -6.60
N ASP A 52 11.21 2.84 -6.19
CA ASP A 52 12.64 2.99 -6.49
C ASP A 52 13.52 2.16 -5.53
N GLY A 53 12.91 1.34 -4.67
CA GLY A 53 13.55 0.63 -3.57
C GLY A 53 14.03 1.54 -2.44
N ARG A 54 13.76 2.85 -2.52
CA ARG A 54 14.27 3.84 -1.56
C ARG A 54 13.44 3.83 -0.29
N PHE A 55 14.13 3.89 0.85
CA PHE A 55 13.52 4.01 2.17
C PHE A 55 14.24 5.11 2.96
N LEU A 56 13.58 5.62 4.00
CA LEU A 56 14.14 6.59 4.93
C LEU A 56 13.68 6.26 6.35
N LEU A 57 14.61 5.99 7.26
CA LEU A 57 14.32 5.71 8.66
C LEU A 57 15.02 6.74 9.55
N LYS A 58 14.24 7.46 10.34
CA LYS A 58 14.74 8.38 11.37
C LYS A 58 14.81 7.64 12.69
N THR A 59 16.02 7.35 13.19
CA THR A 59 16.19 6.60 14.42
C THR A 59 17.55 6.82 15.08
N SER A 60 17.61 6.58 16.40
CA SER A 60 18.86 6.53 17.16
C SER A 60 19.23 5.11 17.62
N LEU A 61 18.43 4.10 17.24
CA LEU A 61 18.67 2.71 17.60
C LEU A 61 19.62 2.05 16.60
N ASP A 62 20.61 1.32 17.12
CA ASP A 62 21.69 0.74 16.31
C ASP A 62 21.20 -0.37 15.36
N THR A 63 20.31 -1.25 15.80
CA THR A 63 19.84 -2.37 14.97
C THR A 63 18.62 -1.98 14.14
N VAL A 64 18.70 -2.24 12.83
CA VAL A 64 17.61 -2.10 11.87
C VAL A 64 17.34 -3.45 11.21
N LEU A 65 16.07 -3.82 11.13
CA LEU A 65 15.60 -5.03 10.48
C LEU A 65 14.95 -4.70 9.13
N PHE A 66 15.12 -5.61 8.18
CA PHE A 66 14.58 -5.56 6.83
C PHE A 66 13.77 -6.83 6.59
N PHE A 67 12.52 -6.66 6.16
CA PHE A 67 11.62 -7.79 5.95
C PHE A 67 10.65 -7.57 4.78
N ARG A 68 10.57 -8.58 3.92
CA ARG A 68 9.60 -8.71 2.84
C ARG A 68 9.23 -10.19 2.71
N ASN A 69 7.94 -10.50 2.55
CA ASN A 69 7.50 -11.88 2.35
C ASN A 69 8.16 -12.47 1.09
N GLY A 70 8.57 -13.75 1.15
CA GLY A 70 9.34 -14.41 0.09
C GLY A 70 10.84 -14.06 0.06
N TYR A 71 11.36 -13.29 1.03
CA TYR A 71 12.77 -12.95 1.18
C TYR A 71 13.27 -13.28 2.58
N GLU A 72 14.57 -13.51 2.69
CA GLU A 72 15.25 -13.70 3.97
C GLU A 72 15.22 -12.43 4.81
N LYS A 73 14.90 -12.59 6.10
CA LYS A 73 14.91 -11.49 7.07
C LYS A 73 16.35 -11.09 7.37
N LYS A 74 16.65 -9.79 7.28
CA LYS A 74 18.02 -9.28 7.46
C LYS A 74 18.08 -8.26 8.59
N ALA A 75 19.02 -8.42 9.50
CA ALA A 75 19.30 -7.45 10.56
C ALA A 75 20.69 -6.85 10.35
N LEU A 76 20.81 -5.53 10.42
CA LEU A 76 22.08 -4.80 10.28
C LEU A 76 22.20 -3.74 11.39
N SER A 77 23.43 -3.47 11.83
CA SER A 77 23.72 -2.30 12.66
C SER A 77 23.83 -1.03 11.79
N LEU A 78 23.60 0.16 12.36
CA LEU A 78 23.69 1.43 11.64
C LEU A 78 25.07 1.60 10.97
N LYS A 79 26.14 1.10 11.61
CA LYS A 79 27.51 1.14 11.06
C LYS A 79 27.72 0.21 9.86
N ALA A 80 26.97 -0.89 9.78
CA ALA A 80 27.07 -1.86 8.70
C ALA A 80 26.16 -1.52 7.50
N LEU A 81 25.32 -0.49 7.64
CA LEU A 81 24.44 -0.06 6.58
C LEU A 81 25.23 0.58 5.44
N LYS A 82 24.89 0.16 4.22
CA LYS A 82 25.41 0.68 2.97
C LYS A 82 24.29 1.39 2.22
N ASP A 83 24.64 2.19 1.22
CA ASP A 83 23.67 2.87 0.36
C ASP A 83 22.73 1.89 -0.36
N THR A 84 23.25 0.71 -0.71
CA THR A 84 22.46 -0.38 -1.32
C THR A 84 22.53 -1.62 -0.45
N ILE A 85 21.37 -2.21 -0.20
CA ILE A 85 21.23 -3.39 0.66
C ILE A 85 20.44 -4.43 -0.11
N TYR A 86 21.10 -5.56 -0.34
CA TYR A 86 20.55 -6.70 -1.05
C TYR A 86 19.80 -7.64 -0.09
N LEU A 87 18.63 -8.10 -0.52
CA LEU A 87 17.86 -9.16 0.13
C LEU A 87 17.84 -10.40 -0.76
N GLU A 88 18.04 -11.55 -0.13
CA GLU A 88 18.04 -12.86 -0.80
C GLU A 88 16.61 -13.41 -0.83
N LYS A 89 16.20 -14.00 -1.96
CA LYS A 89 14.89 -14.66 -2.07
C LYS A 89 14.91 -15.96 -1.26
N LYS A 90 13.79 -16.32 -0.65
CA LYS A 90 13.59 -17.66 -0.10
C LYS A 90 13.60 -18.69 -1.23
N VAL A 91 14.24 -19.83 -1.02
CA VAL A 91 14.30 -20.92 -1.99
C VAL A 91 12.98 -21.71 -1.97
N VAL A 92 12.37 -21.89 -3.14
CA VAL A 92 11.18 -22.74 -3.30
C VAL A 92 11.64 -24.18 -3.50
N ALA A 93 11.06 -25.14 -2.77
CA ALA A 93 11.42 -26.55 -2.90
C ALA A 93 11.05 -27.05 -4.30
N LEU A 94 12.02 -27.59 -5.05
CA LEU A 94 11.84 -27.97 -6.45
C LEU A 94 11.05 -29.29 -6.63
N ASP A 95 10.95 -30.13 -5.59
CA ASP A 95 10.54 -31.53 -5.75
C ASP A 95 9.12 -31.90 -5.27
N GLU A 96 8.32 -30.98 -4.71
CA GLU A 96 6.91 -31.24 -4.37
C GLU A 96 5.98 -30.19 -4.95
N VAL A 97 5.64 -30.37 -6.24
CA VAL A 97 4.49 -29.70 -6.84
C VAL A 97 3.27 -30.56 -6.58
N VAL A 98 2.45 -30.18 -5.60
CA VAL A 98 1.15 -30.84 -5.39
C VAL A 98 0.10 -30.09 -6.23
N VAL A 99 -0.40 -30.76 -7.26
CA VAL A 99 -1.61 -30.30 -7.96
C VAL A 99 -2.79 -30.58 -7.03
N THR A 100 -3.24 -29.56 -6.31
CA THR A 100 -4.33 -29.69 -5.35
C THR A 100 -5.65 -29.20 -5.94
N ASN A 101 -6.74 -29.69 -5.37
CA ASN A 101 -8.05 -29.15 -5.65
C ASN A 101 -8.13 -27.73 -5.06
N ALA A 102 -8.31 -26.72 -5.92
CA ALA A 102 -8.51 -25.31 -5.54
C ALA A 102 -9.54 -25.12 -4.41
N LYS A 103 -10.56 -25.98 -4.33
CA LYS A 103 -11.56 -25.94 -3.26
C LYS A 103 -10.96 -26.24 -1.88
N THR A 104 -9.99 -27.15 -1.78
CA THR A 104 -9.43 -27.59 -0.49
C THR A 104 -8.60 -26.50 0.16
N ILE A 105 -7.67 -25.87 -0.59
CA ILE A 105 -6.82 -24.82 -0.04
C ILE A 105 -7.60 -23.54 0.27
N LEU A 106 -8.55 -23.17 -0.60
CA LEU A 106 -9.45 -22.05 -0.35
C LEU A 106 -10.30 -22.28 0.92
N GLN A 107 -10.73 -23.53 1.16
CA GLN A 107 -11.49 -23.87 2.35
C GLN A 107 -10.61 -23.75 3.61
N LYS A 108 -9.38 -24.26 3.59
CA LYS A 108 -8.42 -24.08 4.71
C LYS A 108 -8.23 -22.61 5.08
N ILE A 109 -7.98 -21.77 4.07
CA ILE A 109 -7.84 -20.32 4.28
C ILE A 109 -9.11 -19.75 4.93
N LYS A 110 -10.30 -20.06 4.39
CA LYS A 110 -11.58 -19.58 4.91
C LYS A 110 -11.83 -20.01 6.36
N ASP A 111 -11.55 -21.28 6.66
CA ASP A 111 -11.78 -21.85 8.00
C ASP A 111 -10.86 -21.21 9.05
N SER A 112 -9.65 -20.78 8.64
CA SER A 112 -8.69 -20.10 9.51
C SER A 112 -8.99 -18.61 9.79
N ILE A 113 -9.94 -18.00 9.06
CA ILE A 113 -10.18 -16.55 9.16
C ILE A 113 -10.55 -16.14 10.60
N ASN A 114 -11.37 -16.95 11.28
CA ASN A 114 -11.86 -16.61 12.62
C ASN A 114 -10.79 -16.71 13.72
N SER A 115 -9.74 -17.53 13.52
CA SER A 115 -8.64 -17.66 14.48
C SER A 115 -7.54 -16.64 14.25
N ASN A 116 -7.33 -16.23 12.99
CA ASN A 116 -6.14 -15.46 12.61
C ASN A 116 -6.41 -13.96 12.44
N TYR A 117 -7.67 -13.51 12.41
CA TYR A 117 -8.00 -12.10 12.18
C TYR A 117 -9.04 -11.57 13.16
N LEU A 118 -8.95 -10.27 13.47
CA LEU A 118 -9.92 -9.62 14.33
C LEU A 118 -11.20 -9.27 13.56
N LEU A 119 -12.27 -10.01 13.83
CA LEU A 119 -13.57 -9.83 13.16
C LEU A 119 -14.55 -8.93 13.92
N THR A 120 -14.04 -8.18 14.89
CA THR A 120 -14.79 -7.19 15.66
C THR A 120 -14.26 -5.79 15.40
N PRO A 121 -15.07 -4.73 15.66
CA PRO A 121 -14.63 -3.36 15.42
C PRO A 121 -13.33 -3.01 16.17
N HIS A 122 -12.41 -2.35 15.48
CA HIS A 122 -11.13 -1.90 16.02
C HIS A 122 -10.58 -0.73 15.20
N THR A 123 -9.59 -0.04 15.76
CA THR A 123 -8.92 1.07 15.10
C THR A 123 -7.56 0.68 14.55
N GLU A 124 -7.16 1.42 13.51
CA GLU A 124 -5.85 1.32 12.87
C GLU A 124 -5.34 2.70 12.51
N THR A 125 -4.02 2.87 12.52
CA THR A 125 -3.39 4.02 11.87
C THR A 125 -3.18 3.67 10.40
N PHE A 126 -3.45 4.60 9.49
CA PHE A 126 -3.24 4.38 8.06
C PHE A 126 -2.43 5.50 7.43
N PHE A 127 -1.76 5.16 6.33
CA PHE A 127 -1.22 6.08 5.34
C PHE A 127 -1.61 5.61 3.95
N ILE A 128 -2.17 6.52 3.15
CA ILE A 128 -2.54 6.26 1.77
C ILE A 128 -1.78 7.22 0.87
N ARG A 129 -1.19 6.71 -0.21
CA ARG A 129 -0.75 7.48 -1.38
C ARG A 129 -1.57 7.07 -2.58
N ALA A 130 -2.25 8.02 -3.21
CA ALA A 130 -2.95 7.84 -4.47
C ALA A 130 -2.29 8.67 -5.56
N LEU A 131 -1.96 8.02 -6.67
CA LEU A 131 -1.41 8.64 -7.87
C LEU A 131 -2.38 8.42 -9.04
N LEU A 132 -2.51 9.43 -9.89
CA LEU A 132 -3.19 9.31 -11.18
C LEU A 132 -2.22 9.71 -12.28
N ARG A 133 -2.00 8.81 -13.24
CA ARG A 133 -1.27 9.08 -14.46
C ARG A 133 -2.22 9.12 -15.66
N LYS A 134 -1.92 9.99 -16.62
CA LYS A 134 -2.56 10.04 -17.94
C LYS A 134 -1.45 9.86 -18.97
N ASN A 135 -1.54 8.83 -19.81
CA ASN A 135 -0.53 8.47 -20.81
C ASN A 135 0.88 8.54 -20.21
N ASP A 136 1.09 7.77 -19.13
CA ASP A 136 2.35 7.68 -18.37
C ASP A 136 2.85 8.97 -17.70
N THR A 137 2.08 10.05 -17.75
CA THR A 137 2.42 11.32 -17.08
C THR A 137 1.63 11.47 -15.78
N LEU A 138 2.31 11.71 -14.66
CA LEU A 138 1.66 12.00 -13.38
C LEU A 138 0.85 13.30 -13.46
N VAL A 139 -0.43 13.21 -13.10
CA VAL A 139 -1.39 14.34 -13.17
C VAL A 139 -2.06 14.64 -11.83
N ARG A 140 -2.08 13.69 -10.88
CA ARG A 140 -2.51 13.93 -9.50
C ARG A 140 -1.70 13.12 -8.50
N LEU A 141 -1.42 13.74 -7.37
CA LEU A 141 -0.89 13.16 -6.14
C LEU A 141 -1.86 13.47 -5.01
N GLN A 142 -2.14 12.47 -4.18
CA GLN A 142 -2.78 12.67 -2.89
C GLN A 142 -2.21 11.72 -1.85
N ASP A 143 -1.59 12.27 -0.82
CA ASP A 143 -1.18 11.53 0.37
C ASP A 143 -2.05 11.92 1.56
N MET A 144 -2.36 10.95 2.41
CA MET A 144 -3.16 11.15 3.61
C MET A 144 -2.80 10.17 4.72
N THR A 145 -2.95 10.58 5.96
CA THR A 145 -2.81 9.73 7.13
C THR A 145 -3.90 10.02 8.15
N GLY A 146 -4.22 9.05 8.98
CA GLY A 146 -5.17 9.24 10.07
C GLY A 146 -5.46 7.95 10.82
N THR A 147 -6.55 7.99 11.56
CA THR A 147 -7.09 6.84 12.28
C THR A 147 -8.34 6.34 11.58
N LEU A 148 -8.37 5.04 11.31
CA LEU A 148 -9.50 4.32 10.73
C LEU A 148 -10.14 3.48 11.83
N LEU A 149 -11.44 3.65 12.07
CA LEU A 149 -12.24 2.63 12.72
C LEU A 149 -12.85 1.75 11.62
N ARG A 150 -12.59 0.44 11.67
CA ARG A 150 -13.19 -0.54 10.75
C ARG A 150 -14.00 -1.58 11.52
N LYS A 151 -15.02 -2.15 10.88
CA LYS A 151 -15.88 -3.20 11.46
C LYS A 151 -15.15 -4.54 11.65
N THR A 152 -14.25 -4.90 10.73
CA THR A 152 -13.54 -6.20 10.70
C THR A 152 -12.21 -6.05 9.94
N SER A 153 -11.20 -6.89 10.23
CA SER A 153 -9.90 -6.88 9.54
C SER A 153 -9.98 -7.49 8.13
N ILE A 154 -10.91 -8.42 7.92
CA ILE A 154 -11.18 -9.08 6.64
C ILE A 154 -12.67 -9.40 6.50
N TYR A 155 -13.22 -9.30 5.29
CA TYR A 155 -14.56 -9.80 4.98
C TYR A 155 -14.46 -11.27 4.57
N GLY A 156 -14.90 -12.16 5.46
CA GLY A 156 -15.02 -13.59 5.22
C GLY A 156 -16.34 -14.12 5.79
N ASN A 157 -16.64 -15.40 5.56
CA ASN A 157 -17.70 -16.15 6.27
C ASN A 157 -19.10 -15.51 6.23
N GLY A 158 -19.48 -14.93 5.08
CA GLY A 158 -20.81 -14.34 4.89
C GLY A 158 -20.98 -12.93 5.45
N LEU A 159 -19.91 -12.28 5.92
CA LEU A 159 -19.93 -10.86 6.25
C LEU A 159 -20.14 -10.03 4.97
N GLU A 160 -21.17 -9.19 4.98
CA GLU A 160 -21.40 -8.19 3.94
C GLU A 160 -20.87 -6.82 4.36
N MET A 161 -20.35 -6.09 3.37
CA MET A 161 -19.87 -4.73 3.56
C MET A 161 -21.07 -3.78 3.64
N GLU A 162 -21.21 -3.06 4.75
CA GLU A 162 -22.24 -2.05 4.95
C GLU A 162 -21.69 -0.64 4.74
N LYS A 163 -22.55 0.33 4.48
CA LYS A 163 -22.13 1.74 4.23
C LYS A 163 -21.43 2.41 5.41
N LYS A 164 -21.60 1.89 6.63
CA LYS A 164 -21.07 2.48 7.88
C LYS A 164 -19.91 1.69 8.47
N ASP A 165 -19.32 0.79 7.70
CA ASP A 165 -18.25 -0.09 8.18
C ASP A 165 -16.93 0.63 8.46
N TYR A 166 -16.81 1.88 8.01
CA TYR A 166 -15.63 2.71 8.20
C TYR A 166 -16.00 4.08 8.77
N GLN A 167 -15.20 4.54 9.73
CA GLN A 167 -15.14 5.93 10.16
C GLN A 167 -13.69 6.39 10.10
N VAL A 168 -13.45 7.59 9.57
CA VAL A 168 -12.10 8.10 9.36
C VAL A 168 -11.90 9.45 10.02
N GLU A 169 -10.94 9.50 10.93
CA GLU A 169 -10.37 10.73 11.44
C GLU A 169 -9.08 11.01 10.69
N LEU A 170 -9.17 11.88 9.67
CA LEU A 170 -8.04 12.32 8.86
C LEU A 170 -7.17 13.26 9.71
N ALA A 171 -5.88 12.94 9.84
CA ALA A 171 -4.94 13.72 10.63
C ALA A 171 -4.12 14.68 9.75
N GLU A 172 -3.60 14.19 8.62
CA GLU A 172 -2.79 14.99 7.70
C GLU A 172 -3.07 14.64 6.25
N MET A 173 -2.96 15.62 5.37
CA MET A 173 -3.19 15.45 3.94
C MET A 173 -2.34 16.41 3.11
N ARG A 174 -1.79 15.93 2.01
CA ARG A 174 -1.30 16.77 0.92
C ARG A 174 -1.92 16.32 -0.39
N GLN A 175 -2.29 17.28 -1.23
CA GLN A 175 -2.87 17.02 -2.54
C GLN A 175 -2.36 18.04 -3.54
N LEU A 176 -2.15 17.58 -4.76
CA LEU A 176 -1.78 18.42 -5.90
C LEU A 176 -2.18 17.73 -7.20
N GLY A 177 -2.79 18.44 -8.13
CA GLY A 177 -3.01 17.94 -9.47
C GLY A 177 -4.03 18.71 -10.30
N ILE A 178 -4.22 18.30 -11.55
CA ILE A 178 -5.22 18.89 -12.45
C ILE A 178 -6.63 18.40 -12.08
N ILE A 179 -7.62 19.28 -12.12
CA ILE A 179 -9.02 18.92 -11.87
C ILE A 179 -9.59 18.23 -13.10
N ARG A 180 -9.45 18.86 -14.27
CA ARG A 180 -9.88 18.30 -15.55
C ARG A 180 -8.73 18.36 -16.52
N ASP A 181 -8.69 17.43 -17.45
CA ASP A 181 -7.75 17.47 -18.56
C ASP A 181 -8.16 18.50 -19.63
N VAL A 182 -7.36 18.58 -20.69
CA VAL A 182 -7.57 19.49 -21.84
C VAL A 182 -8.89 19.24 -22.58
N TYR A 183 -9.50 18.06 -22.44
CA TYR A 183 -10.77 17.70 -23.07
C TYR A 183 -11.95 17.80 -22.09
N GLY A 184 -11.71 18.23 -20.85
CA GLY A 184 -12.72 18.42 -19.82
C GLY A 184 -13.06 17.16 -19.02
N VAL A 185 -12.31 16.07 -19.18
CA VAL A 185 -12.49 14.82 -18.46
C VAL A 185 -12.13 15.04 -16.99
N TYR A 186 -13.08 14.71 -16.11
CA TYR A 186 -12.83 14.57 -14.68
C TYR A 186 -12.74 13.08 -14.38
N PHE A 187 -11.54 12.61 -14.06
CA PHE A 187 -11.34 11.25 -13.59
C PHE A 187 -11.62 11.20 -12.08
N GLU A 188 -12.56 10.36 -11.63
CA GLU A 188 -12.91 10.22 -10.22
C GLU A 188 -11.94 9.24 -9.53
N LEU A 189 -11.36 9.64 -8.40
CA LEU A 189 -10.58 8.70 -7.58
C LEU A 189 -11.50 7.95 -6.61
N PRO A 190 -11.19 6.68 -6.28
CA PRO A 190 -11.98 5.91 -5.32
C PRO A 190 -12.11 6.64 -3.98
N SER A 191 -13.28 6.54 -3.36
CA SER A 191 -13.51 7.04 -2.00
C SER A 191 -12.75 6.22 -0.96
N LEU A 192 -12.56 6.75 0.26
CA LEU A 192 -11.94 6.00 1.36
C LEU A 192 -12.66 4.67 1.63
N TYR A 193 -13.99 4.70 1.60
CA TYR A 193 -14.84 3.52 1.69
C TYR A 193 -14.47 2.45 0.64
N ASN A 194 -14.35 2.87 -0.62
CA ASN A 194 -13.99 1.95 -1.70
C ASN A 194 -12.54 1.47 -1.58
N ILE A 195 -11.60 2.32 -1.16
CA ILE A 195 -10.19 1.95 -0.97
C ILE A 195 -10.07 0.84 0.08
N PHE A 196 -10.61 1.05 1.27
CA PHE A 196 -10.54 0.06 2.35
C PHE A 196 -11.31 -1.22 1.99
N GLY A 197 -12.48 -1.10 1.36
CA GLY A 197 -13.28 -2.25 0.93
C GLY A 197 -12.59 -3.10 -0.14
N GLU A 198 -11.98 -2.48 -1.15
CA GLU A 198 -11.28 -3.20 -2.24
C GLU A 198 -10.03 -3.92 -1.74
N PHE A 199 -9.30 -3.37 -0.78
CA PHE A 199 -8.15 -4.06 -0.17
C PHE A 199 -8.55 -5.31 0.63
N MET A 200 -9.80 -5.43 1.07
CA MET A 200 -10.25 -6.59 1.84
C MET A 200 -10.81 -7.72 0.97
N ARG A 201 -10.84 -7.56 -0.36
CA ARG A 201 -11.30 -8.59 -1.30
C ARG A 201 -10.15 -9.51 -1.67
N LEU A 202 -9.98 -10.59 -0.90
CA LEU A 202 -8.89 -11.56 -1.08
C LEU A 202 -9.32 -12.84 -1.84
N ASN A 203 -10.51 -12.89 -2.43
CA ASN A 203 -10.99 -14.09 -3.11
C ASN A 203 -10.67 -14.04 -4.61
N ALA A 204 -9.73 -14.87 -5.07
CA ALA A 204 -9.35 -14.97 -6.49
C ALA A 204 -9.21 -16.43 -6.97
N MET A 205 -9.91 -17.37 -6.32
CA MET A 205 -9.87 -18.80 -6.68
C MET A 205 -11.28 -19.37 -6.78
N GLY A 206 -11.48 -20.31 -7.69
CA GLY A 206 -12.77 -20.97 -7.94
C GLY A 206 -12.63 -22.13 -8.92
N PRO A 207 -13.75 -22.73 -9.36
CA PRO A 207 -13.73 -23.83 -10.33
C PRO A 207 -13.06 -23.49 -11.67
N GLU A 208 -12.96 -22.20 -12.00
CA GLU A 208 -12.37 -21.68 -13.24
C GLU A 208 -10.86 -21.35 -13.11
N PHE A 209 -10.18 -21.94 -12.11
CA PHE A 209 -8.76 -21.69 -11.85
C PHE A 209 -7.97 -22.98 -11.69
N ASP A 210 -6.78 -23.00 -12.27
CA ASP A 210 -5.72 -23.95 -11.94
C ASP A 210 -5.00 -23.44 -10.69
N VAL A 211 -4.77 -24.33 -9.72
CA VAL A 211 -4.13 -24.02 -8.44
C VAL A 211 -2.99 -24.99 -8.17
N ILE A 212 -1.85 -24.44 -7.75
CA ILE A 212 -0.62 -25.19 -7.49
C ILE A 212 -0.04 -24.77 -6.15
N GLU A 213 0.20 -25.73 -5.26
CA GLU A 213 0.88 -25.51 -3.98
C GLU A 213 2.38 -25.80 -4.12
N LYS A 214 3.20 -24.88 -3.59
CA LYS A 214 4.68 -24.94 -3.60
C LYS A 214 5.21 -24.57 -2.22
N PRO A 215 5.63 -25.53 -1.38
CA PRO A 215 6.26 -25.22 -0.10
C PRO A 215 7.62 -24.54 -0.29
N TYR A 216 7.98 -23.64 0.63
CA TYR A 216 9.32 -23.05 0.68
C TYR A 216 10.28 -23.97 1.45
N GLU A 217 11.54 -24.08 0.99
CA GLU A 217 12.54 -24.88 1.72
C GLU A 217 12.84 -24.24 3.08
N ASN A 218 12.90 -25.07 4.13
CA ASN A 218 13.22 -24.64 5.50
C ASN A 218 12.34 -23.50 6.04
N SER A 219 11.08 -23.42 5.61
CA SER A 219 10.13 -22.39 6.03
C SER A 219 8.74 -22.98 6.19
N GLU A 220 8.00 -22.52 7.19
CA GLU A 220 6.57 -22.86 7.41
C GLU A 220 5.67 -22.02 6.49
N GLU A 221 6.09 -21.81 5.24
CA GLU A 221 5.36 -21.00 4.27
C GLU A 221 5.04 -21.84 3.04
N ILE A 222 3.79 -21.75 2.56
CA ILE A 222 3.36 -22.37 1.31
C ILE A 222 2.97 -21.27 0.33
N ARG A 223 3.51 -21.34 -0.88
CA ARG A 223 3.10 -20.50 -2.00
C ARG A 223 1.98 -21.22 -2.77
N VAL A 224 0.81 -20.60 -2.83
CA VAL A 224 -0.36 -21.12 -3.55
C VAL A 224 -0.55 -20.29 -4.81
N GLU A 225 -0.07 -20.77 -5.94
CA GLU A 225 -0.22 -20.10 -7.24
C GLU A 225 -1.59 -20.41 -7.85
N PHE A 226 -2.22 -19.41 -8.45
CA PHE A 226 -3.49 -19.57 -9.15
C PHE A 226 -3.46 -18.89 -10.52
N ASN A 227 -4.09 -19.53 -11.50
CA ASN A 227 -4.24 -18.99 -12.86
C ASN A 227 -5.66 -19.31 -13.34
N SER A 228 -6.36 -18.31 -13.85
CA SER A 228 -7.68 -18.52 -14.47
C SER A 228 -7.52 -19.35 -15.74
N LEU A 229 -8.51 -20.18 -16.02
CA LEU A 229 -8.62 -20.84 -17.31
C LEU A 229 -8.77 -19.81 -18.44
N PRO A 230 -8.36 -20.14 -19.68
CA PRO A 230 -8.49 -19.24 -20.81
C PRO A 230 -9.95 -18.81 -21.05
N THR A 231 -10.16 -17.51 -21.27
CA THR A 231 -11.47 -16.97 -21.66
C THR A 231 -11.49 -16.60 -23.14
N GLU A 232 -12.68 -16.60 -23.77
CA GLU A 232 -12.83 -16.23 -25.18
C GLU A 232 -12.45 -14.76 -25.48
N ASP A 233 -12.66 -13.86 -24.51
CA ASP A 233 -12.37 -12.44 -24.63
C ASP A 233 -10.89 -12.09 -24.36
N GLY A 234 -10.08 -13.09 -24.01
CA GLY A 234 -8.64 -12.95 -23.73
C GLY A 234 -8.32 -12.27 -22.40
N SER A 235 -9.32 -12.06 -21.53
CA SER A 235 -9.11 -11.68 -20.14
C SER A 235 -8.49 -12.83 -19.35
N SER A 236 -7.78 -12.49 -18.27
CA SER A 236 -7.15 -13.51 -17.42
C SER A 236 -6.86 -12.97 -16.04
N ALA A 237 -6.93 -13.83 -15.03
CA ALA A 237 -6.49 -13.55 -13.68
C ALA A 237 -5.38 -14.53 -13.30
N LYS A 238 -4.29 -14.03 -12.73
CA LYS A 238 -3.22 -14.87 -12.18
C LYS A 238 -2.63 -14.26 -10.94
N GLY A 239 -2.03 -15.08 -10.10
CA GLY A 239 -1.49 -14.58 -8.85
C GLY A 239 -1.02 -15.68 -7.92
N HIS A 240 -0.82 -15.31 -6.66
CA HIS A 240 -0.51 -16.27 -5.63
C HIS A 240 -0.88 -15.76 -4.24
N TYR A 241 -1.12 -16.71 -3.34
CA TYR A 241 -1.04 -16.48 -1.90
C TYR A 241 0.32 -16.95 -1.40
N ILE A 242 0.79 -16.35 -0.32
CA ILE A 242 1.72 -17.01 0.60
C ILE A 242 0.95 -17.21 1.90
N ILE A 243 0.88 -18.44 2.38
CA ILE A 243 0.20 -18.80 3.62
C ILE A 243 1.19 -19.37 4.63
N ASN A 244 0.90 -19.18 5.91
CA ASN A 244 1.58 -19.88 7.00
C ASN A 244 1.05 -21.32 7.07
N GLU A 245 1.94 -22.31 7.11
CA GLU A 245 1.59 -23.73 7.14
C GLU A 245 0.98 -24.17 8.47
N GLU A 246 1.39 -23.57 9.59
CA GLU A 246 0.94 -23.95 10.93
C GLU A 246 -0.53 -23.56 11.17
N ASP A 247 -0.90 -22.33 10.80
CA ASP A 247 -2.20 -21.74 11.14
C ASP A 247 -3.06 -21.38 9.91
N ASN A 248 -2.55 -21.56 8.69
CA ASN A 248 -3.18 -21.19 7.42
C ASN A 248 -3.47 -19.69 7.24
N ALA A 249 -2.85 -18.81 8.03
CA ALA A 249 -2.95 -17.37 7.87
C ALA A 249 -2.40 -16.91 6.51
N ILE A 250 -3.00 -15.87 5.94
CA ILE A 250 -2.54 -15.27 4.69
C ILE A 250 -1.40 -14.33 5.07
N LEU A 251 -0.20 -14.60 4.58
CA LEU A 251 0.97 -13.75 4.76
C LEU A 251 1.10 -12.73 3.63
N SER A 252 0.71 -13.12 2.42
CA SER A 252 0.55 -12.18 1.30
C SER A 252 -0.43 -12.68 0.25
N PHE A 253 -0.98 -11.73 -0.51
CA PHE A 253 -1.86 -11.97 -1.65
C PHE A 253 -1.44 -11.07 -2.81
N GLU A 254 -1.17 -11.69 -3.94
CA GLU A 254 -0.75 -11.01 -5.18
C GLU A 254 -1.70 -11.43 -6.30
N LEU A 255 -2.27 -10.46 -7.00
CA LEU A 255 -3.22 -10.65 -8.09
C LEU A 255 -2.85 -9.74 -9.26
N PHE A 256 -2.87 -10.30 -10.46
CA PHE A 256 -2.80 -9.59 -11.71
C PHE A 256 -4.01 -9.97 -12.57
N LEU A 257 -4.76 -8.95 -12.99
CA LEU A 257 -5.87 -9.05 -13.91
C LEU A 257 -5.46 -8.41 -15.24
N LYS A 258 -5.64 -9.15 -16.32
CA LYS A 258 -5.60 -8.63 -17.68
C LYS A 258 -7.04 -8.45 -18.15
N GLY A 259 -7.37 -7.25 -18.62
CA GLY A 259 -8.67 -6.98 -19.21
C GLY A 259 -8.87 -7.71 -20.53
N ALA A 260 -10.13 -7.79 -20.96
CA ALA A 260 -10.51 -8.40 -22.23
C ALA A 260 -9.81 -7.69 -23.41
N GLN A 261 -9.26 -8.43 -24.36
CA GLN A 261 -8.63 -7.84 -25.55
C GLN A 261 -9.65 -7.37 -26.58
N LYS A 262 -10.85 -7.96 -26.58
CA LYS A 262 -11.91 -7.66 -27.54
C LYS A 262 -13.22 -7.45 -26.81
N THR A 263 -13.80 -6.27 -26.96
CA THR A 263 -15.16 -6.00 -26.51
C THR A 263 -15.90 -5.22 -27.59
N SER A 264 -17.19 -5.48 -27.80
CA SER A 264 -18.01 -4.67 -28.72
C SER A 264 -18.15 -3.21 -28.28
N LYS A 265 -17.65 -2.87 -27.09
CA LYS A 265 -17.72 -1.53 -26.50
C LYS A 265 -16.59 -0.60 -26.97
N THR A 266 -15.45 -1.12 -27.42
CA THR A 266 -14.32 -0.29 -27.87
C THR A 266 -14.57 0.37 -29.24
N ASP A 267 -15.60 -0.09 -29.97
CA ASP A 267 -16.03 0.50 -31.24
C ASP A 267 -16.91 1.76 -31.05
N LEU A 268 -17.28 2.09 -29.81
CA LEU A 268 -18.10 3.25 -29.49
C LEU A 268 -17.30 4.57 -29.54
N ASP A 269 -18.00 5.69 -29.74
CA ASP A 269 -17.42 7.04 -29.67
C ASP A 269 -17.04 7.47 -28.24
N LYS A 270 -17.54 6.73 -27.25
CA LYS A 270 -17.22 6.92 -25.84
C LYS A 270 -17.22 5.59 -25.12
N TYR A 271 -16.12 5.28 -24.41
CA TYR A 271 -16.04 4.09 -23.58
C TYR A 271 -15.01 4.24 -22.46
N THR A 272 -15.10 3.32 -21.50
CA THR A 272 -14.05 3.04 -20.51
C THR A 272 -13.81 1.54 -20.52
N HIS A 273 -12.57 1.15 -20.70
CA HIS A 273 -12.17 -0.23 -20.88
C HIS A 273 -11.00 -0.56 -19.95
N LEU A 274 -11.12 -1.60 -19.14
CA LEU A 274 -10.05 -2.06 -18.26
C LEU A 274 -8.97 -2.73 -19.11
N LEU A 275 -7.74 -2.24 -19.04
CA LEU A 275 -6.59 -2.86 -19.69
C LEU A 275 -5.92 -3.88 -18.76
N LYS A 276 -5.64 -3.46 -17.53
CA LYS A 276 -5.00 -4.28 -16.49
C LYS A 276 -5.37 -3.77 -15.10
N ALA A 277 -5.34 -4.65 -14.12
CA ALA A 277 -5.33 -4.28 -12.71
C ALA A 277 -4.35 -5.18 -11.95
N SER A 278 -3.77 -4.68 -10.87
CA SER A 278 -2.98 -5.51 -9.96
C SER A 278 -3.33 -5.19 -8.51
N SER A 279 -3.15 -6.17 -7.63
CA SER A 279 -3.25 -6.00 -6.18
C SER A 279 -2.14 -6.77 -5.50
N SER A 280 -1.46 -6.12 -4.57
CA SER A 280 -0.39 -6.68 -3.75
C SER A 280 -0.71 -6.37 -2.31
N MET A 281 -0.83 -7.37 -1.46
CA MET A 281 -1.25 -7.21 -0.07
C MET A 281 -0.36 -8.06 0.81
N TYR A 282 0.13 -7.49 1.91
CA TYR A 282 1.03 -8.18 2.82
C TYR A 282 0.54 -8.00 4.25
N PHE A 283 0.46 -9.12 4.95
CA PHE A 283 -0.03 -9.21 6.31
C PHE A 283 1.14 -9.35 7.27
N LYS A 284 0.91 -8.93 8.50
CA LYS A 284 1.87 -9.00 9.60
C LYS A 284 1.15 -9.52 10.83
N GLU A 285 1.79 -10.43 11.54
CA GLU A 285 1.35 -10.88 12.85
C GLU A 285 1.65 -9.81 13.91
N ASP A 286 0.66 -9.54 14.76
CA ASP A 286 0.84 -8.89 16.05
C ASP A 286 1.15 -9.96 17.09
N MET A 287 2.42 -10.04 17.51
CA MET A 287 2.91 -11.08 18.43
C MET A 287 2.25 -11.06 19.81
N GLU A 288 1.69 -9.91 20.24
CA GLU A 288 1.02 -9.82 21.54
C GLU A 288 -0.36 -10.47 21.51
N ARG A 289 -1.06 -10.37 20.37
CA ARG A 289 -2.41 -10.91 20.17
C ARG A 289 -2.44 -12.25 19.44
N GLY A 290 -1.38 -12.62 18.73
CA GLY A 290 -1.36 -13.76 17.81
C GLY A 290 -2.35 -13.59 16.65
N LEU A 291 -2.58 -12.34 16.21
CA LEU A 291 -3.52 -12.00 15.14
C LEU A 291 -2.81 -11.28 14.00
N TYR A 292 -3.25 -11.53 12.78
CA TYR A 292 -2.72 -10.92 11.57
C TYR A 292 -3.55 -9.72 11.15
N PHE A 293 -2.88 -8.69 10.64
CA PHE A 293 -3.50 -7.52 10.04
C PHE A 293 -2.81 -7.14 8.72
N MET A 294 -3.54 -6.44 7.86
CA MET A 294 -2.99 -5.96 6.59
C MET A 294 -2.06 -4.78 6.85
N HIS A 295 -0.77 -5.03 6.74
CA HIS A 295 0.28 -4.08 7.11
C HIS A 295 0.62 -3.14 5.95
N ARG A 296 0.58 -3.64 4.72
CA ARG A 296 0.90 -2.87 3.52
C ARG A 296 0.17 -3.45 2.32
N ALA A 297 -0.33 -2.58 1.44
CA ALA A 297 -1.01 -3.01 0.23
C ALA A 297 -0.82 -2.00 -0.90
N LYS A 298 -0.97 -2.48 -2.13
CA LYS A 298 -0.96 -1.68 -3.35
C LYS A 298 -2.02 -2.18 -4.29
N ARG A 299 -2.69 -1.26 -4.96
CA ARG A 299 -3.62 -1.58 -6.03
C ARG A 299 -3.38 -0.65 -7.20
N SER A 300 -3.32 -1.22 -8.40
CA SER A 300 -3.23 -0.45 -9.64
C SER A 300 -4.37 -0.82 -10.59
N PHE A 301 -4.83 0.17 -11.35
CA PHE A 301 -5.79 -0.02 -12.43
C PHE A 301 -5.39 0.84 -13.62
N SER A 302 -5.38 0.24 -14.80
CA SER A 302 -5.16 0.94 -16.06
C SER A 302 -6.42 0.86 -16.91
N LEU A 303 -6.96 2.01 -17.27
CA LEU A 303 -8.18 2.16 -18.04
C LEU A 303 -7.89 2.90 -19.34
N GLU A 304 -8.33 2.34 -20.45
CA GLU A 304 -8.45 3.06 -21.71
C GLU A 304 -9.77 3.83 -21.72
N VAL A 305 -9.71 5.13 -22.01
CA VAL A 305 -10.85 6.03 -21.98
C VAL A 305 -10.91 6.81 -23.29
N LYS A 306 -12.02 6.65 -24.01
CA LYS A 306 -12.34 7.44 -25.21
C LYS A 306 -13.54 8.34 -24.92
N THR A 307 -13.53 9.56 -25.44
CA THR A 307 -14.64 10.51 -25.27
C THR A 307 -15.06 11.11 -26.59
N GLU A 308 -16.30 11.58 -26.68
CA GLU A 308 -16.81 12.24 -27.90
C GLU A 308 -15.96 13.46 -28.31
N LYS A 309 -15.34 14.14 -27.35
CA LYS A 309 -14.50 15.34 -27.57
C LYS A 309 -13.06 15.00 -27.96
N HIS A 310 -12.63 13.77 -27.74
CA HIS A 310 -11.29 13.30 -28.05
C HIS A 310 -11.37 11.90 -28.68
N PRO A 311 -11.32 11.80 -30.02
CA PRO A 311 -11.57 10.54 -30.72
C PRO A 311 -10.42 9.53 -30.58
N ALA A 312 -9.24 9.96 -30.12
CA ALA A 312 -8.18 9.03 -29.71
C ALA A 312 -8.38 8.63 -28.24
N PRO A 313 -8.18 7.36 -27.88
CA PRO A 313 -8.25 6.94 -26.48
C PRO A 313 -7.05 7.44 -25.68
N ASP A 314 -7.30 7.83 -24.44
CA ASP A 314 -6.28 8.10 -23.43
C ASP A 314 -6.20 6.92 -22.44
N VAL A 315 -5.02 6.65 -21.91
CA VAL A 315 -4.83 5.67 -20.83
C VAL A 315 -4.70 6.39 -19.50
N TYR A 316 -5.54 6.04 -18.55
CA TYR A 316 -5.45 6.48 -17.17
C TYR A 316 -4.98 5.34 -16.28
N GLU A 317 -3.94 5.59 -15.49
CA GLU A 317 -3.46 4.63 -14.49
C GLU A 317 -3.63 5.20 -13.08
N ILE A 318 -4.39 4.50 -12.25
CA ILE A 318 -4.52 4.78 -10.82
C ILE A 318 -3.58 3.85 -10.08
N GLU A 319 -2.81 4.39 -9.15
CA GLU A 319 -2.05 3.61 -8.17
C GLU A 319 -2.44 4.06 -6.76
N ILE A 320 -2.81 3.12 -5.90
CA ILE A 320 -3.15 3.37 -4.51
C ILE A 320 -2.28 2.46 -3.64
N THR A 321 -1.45 3.08 -2.80
CA THR A 321 -0.63 2.40 -1.80
C THR A 321 -1.19 2.68 -0.42
N LEU A 322 -1.39 1.62 0.36
CA LEU A 322 -1.79 1.64 1.77
C LEU A 322 -0.65 1.12 2.64
N TYR A 323 -0.40 1.80 3.75
CA TYR A 323 0.47 1.35 4.82
C TYR A 323 -0.26 1.51 6.15
N THR A 324 -0.20 0.48 6.99
CA THR A 324 -0.88 0.40 8.29
C THR A 324 0.18 0.19 9.36
N PRO A 325 0.72 1.26 9.98
CA PRO A 325 1.80 1.13 10.97
C PRO A 325 1.37 0.34 12.21
N ASP A 326 0.15 0.63 12.68
CA ASP A 326 -0.41 0.11 13.92
C ASP A 326 -1.86 -0.35 13.68
N SER A 327 -2.24 -1.48 14.28
CA SER A 327 -3.58 -2.05 14.19
C SER A 327 -4.07 -2.49 15.58
N PHE A 328 -5.35 -2.88 15.62
CA PHE A 328 -6.05 -3.40 16.79
C PHE A 328 -6.18 -2.42 17.97
N GLY A 329 -6.16 -1.11 17.70
CA GLY A 329 -6.46 -0.10 18.71
C GLY A 329 -7.94 -0.13 19.14
N ASN A 330 -8.27 0.71 20.11
CA ASN A 330 -9.63 0.86 20.64
C ASN A 330 -10.05 2.33 20.84
N GLU A 331 -9.36 3.26 20.18
CA GLU A 331 -9.63 4.69 20.31
C GLU A 331 -11.01 5.04 19.77
N LYS A 332 -11.62 6.08 20.34
CA LYS A 332 -12.84 6.65 19.77
C LYS A 332 -12.47 7.48 18.55
N VAL A 333 -12.94 7.05 17.39
CA VAL A 333 -12.78 7.79 16.13
C VAL A 333 -13.99 8.70 15.92
N LYS A 334 -13.73 9.96 15.56
CA LYS A 334 -14.79 10.88 15.12
C LYS A 334 -14.52 11.28 13.67
N SER A 335 -15.37 10.82 12.76
CA SER A 335 -15.26 11.18 11.35
C SER A 335 -15.20 12.71 11.15
N ASN A 336 -14.14 13.18 10.52
CA ASN A 336 -13.95 14.57 10.13
C ASN A 336 -13.94 14.76 8.60
N VAL A 337 -14.15 13.68 7.87
CA VAL A 337 -14.30 13.62 6.41
C VAL A 337 -15.54 12.81 6.03
N ASN A 338 -15.91 12.82 4.75
CA ASN A 338 -16.93 11.93 4.21
C ASN A 338 -16.23 10.78 3.48
N GLU A 339 -16.32 9.58 4.04
CA GLU A 339 -15.64 8.36 3.57
C GLU A 339 -16.12 7.90 2.19
N HIS A 340 -17.32 8.33 1.77
CA HIS A 340 -17.93 7.98 0.48
C HIS A 340 -17.61 8.97 -0.63
N LYS A 341 -16.91 10.07 -0.33
CA LYS A 341 -16.54 11.09 -1.30
C LYS A 341 -15.27 10.67 -2.06
N ASP A 342 -15.19 11.02 -3.34
CA ASP A 342 -13.93 11.03 -4.10
C ASP A 342 -12.82 11.65 -3.23
N ILE A 343 -11.74 10.90 -3.02
CA ILE A 343 -10.65 11.35 -2.16
C ILE A 343 -10.06 12.67 -2.63
N PHE A 344 -9.98 12.90 -3.95
CA PHE A 344 -9.43 14.13 -4.51
C PHE A 344 -10.33 15.33 -4.24
N MET A 345 -11.57 15.09 -3.81
CA MET A 345 -12.54 16.12 -3.42
C MET A 345 -12.60 16.37 -1.91
N LEU A 346 -11.81 15.67 -1.12
CA LEU A 346 -11.61 15.97 0.30
C LEU A 346 -10.93 17.33 0.50
N LYS A 347 -11.08 17.88 1.70
CA LYS A 347 -10.51 19.15 2.14
C LYS A 347 -9.85 18.94 3.48
N HIS A 348 -8.60 19.33 3.60
CA HIS A 348 -7.84 19.30 4.83
C HIS A 348 -6.69 20.32 4.71
N PRO A 349 -6.36 21.07 5.78
CA PRO A 349 -5.22 21.98 5.77
C PRO A 349 -3.91 21.24 5.47
N TYR A 350 -2.97 21.93 4.85
CA TYR A 350 -1.62 21.42 4.64
C TYR A 350 -0.73 21.76 5.83
N ASN A 351 0.00 20.77 6.33
CA ASN A 351 0.96 20.92 7.40
C ASN A 351 2.38 20.64 6.86
N GLU A 352 3.09 21.69 6.48
CA GLU A 352 4.43 21.56 5.90
C GLU A 352 5.41 20.86 6.87
N ALA A 353 5.37 21.20 8.16
CA ALA A 353 6.26 20.62 9.16
C ALA A 353 6.10 19.10 9.24
N TYR A 354 4.86 18.61 9.25
CA TYR A 354 4.58 17.16 9.24
C TYR A 354 5.16 16.50 7.99
N TRP A 355 4.94 17.07 6.79
CA TRP A 355 5.39 16.44 5.54
C TRP A 355 6.91 16.48 5.32
N GLN A 356 7.62 17.41 5.96
CA GLN A 356 9.09 17.42 6.00
C GLN A 356 9.64 16.39 6.98
N GLU A 357 8.89 16.07 8.03
CA GLU A 357 9.31 15.11 9.05
C GLU A 357 8.93 13.67 8.74
N GLN A 358 7.80 13.45 8.08
CA GLN A 358 7.23 12.13 7.78
C GLN A 358 8.17 11.27 6.92
N SER A 359 8.26 9.98 7.25
CA SER A 359 9.15 9.00 6.61
C SER A 359 8.49 7.68 6.20
N TRP A 360 7.19 7.47 6.45
CA TRP A 360 6.54 6.17 6.21
C TRP A 360 6.59 5.68 4.75
N LEU A 361 6.42 6.56 3.77
CA LEU A 361 6.57 6.24 2.35
C LEU A 361 7.25 7.41 1.61
N PRO A 362 8.58 7.34 1.41
CA PRO A 362 9.32 8.40 0.75
C PRO A 362 8.79 8.72 -0.65
N VAL A 363 8.89 9.99 -1.05
CA VAL A 363 8.55 10.41 -2.42
C VAL A 363 9.59 9.91 -3.40
N THR A 364 9.14 9.43 -4.56
CA THR A 364 10.00 9.06 -5.69
C THR A 364 10.52 10.31 -6.39
N GLU A 365 11.52 10.17 -7.25
CA GLU A 365 12.00 11.30 -8.07
C GLU A 365 10.90 11.84 -9.00
N GLU A 366 10.09 10.96 -9.62
CA GLU A 366 8.92 11.35 -10.43
C GLU A 366 7.95 12.24 -9.64
N ILE A 367 7.64 11.88 -8.38
CA ILE A 367 6.75 12.67 -7.52
C ILE A 367 7.36 14.03 -7.18
N LYS A 368 8.68 14.08 -6.91
CA LYS A 368 9.38 15.35 -6.63
C LYS A 368 9.33 16.27 -7.85
N GLU A 369 9.61 15.75 -9.04
CA GLU A 369 9.54 16.49 -10.30
C GLU A 369 8.12 17.01 -10.58
N PHE A 370 7.10 16.17 -10.35
CA PHE A 370 5.70 16.56 -10.48
C PHE A 370 5.31 17.71 -9.55
N ILE A 371 5.66 17.62 -8.26
CA ILE A 371 5.40 18.68 -7.28
C ILE A 371 6.06 19.99 -7.71
N GLN A 372 7.30 19.94 -8.16
CA GLN A 372 8.04 21.11 -8.64
C GLN A 372 7.44 21.72 -9.91
N THR A 373 6.88 20.90 -10.80
CA THR A 373 6.39 21.33 -12.10
C THR A 373 4.98 21.91 -12.01
N ILE A 374 4.04 21.22 -11.35
CA ILE A 374 2.67 21.74 -11.19
C ILE A 374 2.65 22.96 -10.25
N GLY A 375 3.52 23.00 -9.24
CA GLY A 375 3.68 24.17 -8.36
C GLY A 375 4.10 25.44 -9.10
N LYS A 376 4.72 25.33 -10.29
CA LYS A 376 5.14 26.46 -11.12
C LYS A 376 4.08 26.92 -12.15
N GLY A 377 2.91 26.30 -12.15
CA GLY A 377 1.79 26.65 -13.04
C GLY A 377 1.86 25.90 -14.38
N THR A 378 1.10 24.82 -14.50
CA THR A 378 0.95 24.07 -15.76
C THR A 378 -0.05 24.75 -16.69
N SER A 379 0.44 25.19 -17.86
CA SER A 379 -0.25 25.25 -19.17
C SER A 379 -1.70 25.79 -19.26
N GLY A 380 -2.18 26.58 -18.30
CA GLY A 380 -3.54 27.14 -18.29
C GLY A 380 -4.64 26.18 -17.82
N LEU A 381 -4.29 24.99 -17.27
CA LEU A 381 -5.27 24.05 -16.72
C LEU A 381 -5.63 24.40 -15.26
N LYS A 382 -6.88 24.15 -14.88
CA LYS A 382 -7.32 24.32 -13.48
C LYS A 382 -6.71 23.24 -12.60
N THR A 383 -5.91 23.65 -11.63
CA THR A 383 -5.31 22.77 -10.62
C THR A 383 -6.08 22.84 -9.30
N LYS A 384 -5.95 21.78 -8.51
CA LYS A 384 -6.36 21.72 -7.11
C LYS A 384 -5.16 21.27 -6.29
N GLY A 385 -4.93 21.94 -5.17
CA GLY A 385 -3.91 21.55 -4.21
C GLY A 385 -4.14 22.22 -2.87
N ASN A 386 -3.53 21.69 -1.82
CA ASN A 386 -3.36 22.39 -0.55
C ASN A 386 -1.89 22.71 -0.26
N MET A 387 -0.97 22.30 -1.14
CA MET A 387 0.48 22.51 -1.01
C MET A 387 0.95 23.87 -1.55
N ASN A 388 0.03 24.74 -1.97
CA ASN A 388 0.30 26.02 -2.65
C ASN A 388 -0.19 27.20 -1.84
#